data_AF-A0A3B3X7C0-F1
#
_entry.id   AF-A0A3B3X7C0-F1
#
_cell.length_a   1.000
_cell.length_b   1.000
_cell.length_c   1.000
_cell.angle_alpha   90.00
_cell.angle_beta   90.00
_cell.angle_gamma   90.00
#
_symmetry.space_group_name_H-M   'P 1'
#
loop_
_entity.id
_entity.type
_entity.pdbx_description
1 polymer ?
#
loop_
_entity_poly.entity_id
_entity_poly.type
_entity_poly.pdbx_seq_one_letter_code
_entity_poly.pdbx_strand_id
1 'polypeptide(L)'
;MKELFFLVVVLYASYAVMAKEVSPKVQIYSRNPGLYEKPNVLICHVSGFHPPEIRIDLLKNGQEIADAKQTDLAFEENWHYHLTKHASFTPKEGERYSCRVTHVGKTTTHEWDADV
;
A
#
# COMPACT_ATOMS: atom_id res chain seq x y z
N MET A 1 -28.26 36.04 -7.91
CA MET A 1 -29.00 34.77 -7.84
C MET A 1 -28.48 33.73 -8.84
N LYS A 2 -28.32 34.04 -10.13
CA LYS A 2 -27.73 33.11 -11.13
C LYS A 2 -26.29 32.67 -10.80
N GLU A 3 -25.41 33.60 -10.42
CA GLU A 3 -24.03 33.29 -10.03
C GLU A 3 -23.94 32.36 -8.81
N LEU A 4 -24.77 32.63 -7.79
CA LEU A 4 -24.85 31.79 -6.59
C LEU A 4 -25.38 30.39 -6.92
N PHE A 5 -26.39 30.30 -7.78
CA PHE A 5 -26.91 29.02 -8.25
C PHE A 5 -25.84 28.25 -9.05
N PHE A 6 -25.09 28.92 -9.92
CA PHE A 6 -24.00 28.30 -10.67
C PHE A 6 -22.89 27.79 -9.74
N LEU A 7 -22.48 28.57 -8.75
CA LEU A 7 -21.50 28.14 -7.75
C LEU A 7 -21.99 26.94 -6.93
N VAL A 8 -23.26 26.94 -6.52
CA VAL A 8 -23.87 25.80 -5.79
C VAL A 8 -23.91 24.55 -6.68
N VAL A 9 -24.26 24.69 -7.95
CA VAL A 9 -24.26 23.58 -8.92
C VAL A 9 -22.86 23.06 -9.16
N VAL A 10 -21.85 23.93 -9.30
CA VAL A 10 -20.45 23.54 -9.47
C VAL A 10 -19.92 22.82 -8.22
N LEU A 11 -20.21 23.33 -7.03
CA LEU A 11 -19.81 22.67 -5.77
C LEU A 11 -20.47 21.30 -5.62
N TYR A 12 -21.77 21.20 -5.90
CA TYR A 12 -22.50 19.93 -5.85
C TYR A 12 -21.98 18.93 -6.89
N ALA A 13 -21.74 19.37 -8.12
CA ALA A 13 -21.15 18.55 -9.17
C ALA A 13 -19.73 18.11 -8.80
N SER A 14 -18.91 19.00 -8.24
CA SER A 14 -17.54 18.65 -7.81
C SER A 14 -17.53 17.60 -6.71
N TYR A 15 -18.47 17.66 -5.77
CA TYR A 15 -18.65 16.65 -4.73
C TYR A 15 -19.10 15.31 -5.32
N ALA A 16 -19.99 15.33 -6.32
CA ALA A 16 -20.47 14.13 -7.01
C ALA A 16 -19.40 13.45 -7.88
N VAL A 17 -18.36 14.19 -8.30
CA VAL A 17 -17.24 13.67 -9.12
C VAL A 17 -16.13 13.02 -8.29
N MET A 18 -16.14 13.18 -6.95
CA MET A 18 -15.12 12.57 -6.10
C MET A 18 -15.21 11.05 -6.12
N ALA A 19 -14.06 10.41 -6.39
CA ALA A 19 -13.91 8.97 -6.29
C ALA A 19 -14.21 8.52 -4.86
N LYS A 20 -15.08 7.51 -4.70
CA LYS A 20 -15.33 6.91 -3.39
C LYS A 20 -14.02 6.30 -2.86
N GLU A 21 -13.59 6.77 -1.69
CA GLU A 21 -12.37 6.27 -1.06
C GLU A 21 -12.64 4.95 -0.32
N VAL A 22 -11.76 3.97 -0.54
CA VAL A 22 -11.73 2.70 0.17
C VAL A 22 -10.30 2.44 0.61
N SER A 23 -10.08 2.32 1.91
CA SER A 23 -8.75 2.09 2.47
C SER A 23 -8.19 0.71 2.07
N PRO A 24 -6.86 0.61 1.86
CA PRO A 24 -6.23 -0.67 1.54
C PRO A 24 -6.27 -1.64 2.71
N LYS A 25 -6.35 -2.93 2.37
CA LYS A 25 -5.91 -4.03 3.24
C LYS A 25 -4.44 -4.31 2.93
N VAL A 26 -3.64 -4.48 3.97
CA VAL A 26 -2.19 -4.69 3.84
C VAL A 26 -1.83 -6.01 4.49
N GLN A 27 -1.08 -6.83 3.76
CA GLN A 27 -0.49 -8.07 4.26
C GLN A 27 1.01 -8.02 4.00
N ILE A 28 1.80 -8.20 5.05
CA ILE A 28 3.24 -8.33 4.94
C ILE A 28 3.65 -9.74 5.38
N TYR A 29 4.38 -10.43 4.53
CA TYR A 29 4.76 -11.83 4.73
C TYR A 29 6.01 -12.16 3.93
N SER A 30 6.63 -13.29 4.23
CA SER A 30 7.74 -13.82 3.47
C SER A 30 7.29 -14.95 2.54
N ARG A 31 8.02 -15.16 1.43
CA ARG A 31 7.71 -16.24 0.49
C ARG A 31 7.86 -17.63 1.11
N ASN A 32 8.92 -17.83 1.88
CA ASN A 32 9.19 -19.04 2.66
C ASN A 32 9.06 -18.73 4.16
N PRO A 33 9.08 -19.72 5.06
CA PRO A 33 9.12 -19.49 6.50
C PRO A 33 10.18 -18.45 6.90
N GLY A 34 9.78 -17.51 7.75
CA GLY A 34 10.56 -16.37 8.21
C GLY A 34 11.65 -16.73 9.21
N LEU A 35 12.64 -17.50 8.78
CA LEU A 35 13.76 -17.92 9.64
C LEU A 35 14.94 -16.96 9.52
N TYR A 36 15.55 -16.59 10.65
CA TYR A 36 16.76 -15.76 10.67
C TYR A 36 17.92 -16.39 9.89
N GLU A 37 18.75 -15.53 9.29
CA GLU A 37 19.93 -15.88 8.50
C GLU A 37 19.65 -16.79 7.27
N LYS A 38 18.38 -16.94 6.88
CA LYS A 38 17.97 -17.68 5.67
C LYS A 38 17.49 -16.71 4.58
N PRO A 39 18.08 -16.73 3.36
CA PRO A 39 17.62 -15.89 2.26
C PRO A 39 16.14 -16.13 1.93
N ASN A 40 15.41 -15.03 1.70
CA ASN A 40 13.98 -15.06 1.48
C ASN A 40 13.52 -13.83 0.65
N VAL A 41 12.22 -13.69 0.44
CA VAL A 41 11.60 -12.53 -0.24
C VAL A 41 10.54 -11.95 0.68
N LEU A 42 10.70 -10.69 1.06
CA LEU A 42 9.71 -9.92 1.79
C LEU A 42 8.67 -9.41 0.81
N ILE A 43 7.39 -9.62 1.10
CA ILE A 43 6.26 -9.31 0.24
C ILE A 43 5.29 -8.43 1.02
N CYS A 44 4.91 -7.29 0.44
CA CYS A 44 3.79 -6.48 0.88
C CYS A 44 2.71 -6.49 -0.20
N HIS A 45 1.62 -7.21 0.07
CA HIS A 45 0.44 -7.25 -0.78
C HIS A 45 -0.59 -6.23 -0.25
N VAL A 46 -1.00 -5.31 -1.11
CA VAL A 46 -1.92 -4.23 -0.79
C VAL A 46 -3.14 -4.36 -1.69
N SER A 47 -4.34 -4.50 -1.14
CA SER A 47 -5.54 -4.85 -1.91
C SER A 47 -6.80 -4.13 -1.44
N GLY A 48 -7.81 -4.11 -2.31
CA GLY A 48 -9.14 -3.60 -2.02
C GLY A 48 -9.24 -2.08 -1.91
N PHE A 49 -8.21 -1.34 -2.39
CA PHE A 49 -8.17 0.11 -2.28
C PHE A 49 -8.75 0.81 -3.51
N HIS A 50 -9.23 2.03 -3.33
CA HIS A 50 -9.70 2.93 -4.39
C HIS A 50 -9.65 4.37 -3.86
N PRO A 51 -9.19 5.40 -4.61
CA PRO A 51 -8.67 5.40 -6.00
C PRO A 51 -7.32 4.69 -6.16
N PRO A 52 -6.78 4.53 -7.40
CA PRO A 52 -5.58 3.72 -7.65
C PRO A 52 -4.26 4.35 -7.19
N GLU A 53 -4.23 5.65 -6.92
CA GLU A 53 -3.00 6.33 -6.49
C GLU A 53 -2.63 5.93 -5.07
N ILE A 54 -1.48 5.26 -4.94
CA ILE A 54 -0.96 4.75 -3.67
C ILE A 54 0.57 4.70 -3.71
N ARG A 55 1.21 4.92 -2.56
CA ARG A 55 2.64 4.68 -2.38
C ARG A 55 2.85 3.50 -1.43
N ILE A 56 3.70 2.57 -1.83
CA ILE A 56 4.10 1.40 -1.04
C ILE A 56 5.62 1.43 -0.89
N ASP A 57 6.13 1.39 0.33
CA ASP A 57 7.58 1.29 0.62
C ASP A 57 7.83 0.04 1.47
N LEU A 58 8.80 -0.79 1.07
CA LEU A 58 9.36 -1.81 1.95
C LEU A 58 10.54 -1.21 2.69
N LEU A 59 10.56 -1.36 4.01
CA LEU A 59 11.56 -0.73 4.86
C LEU A 59 12.36 -1.77 5.63
N LYS A 60 13.66 -1.50 5.76
CA LYS A 60 14.57 -2.14 6.71
C LYS A 60 15.05 -1.07 7.69
N ASN A 61 14.77 -1.26 8.98
CA ASN A 61 15.11 -0.31 10.05
C ASN A 61 14.63 1.13 9.75
N GLY A 62 13.44 1.25 9.14
CA GLY A 62 12.83 2.52 8.76
C GLY A 62 13.35 3.12 7.43
N GLN A 63 14.40 2.55 6.83
CA GLN A 63 14.95 2.98 5.55
C GLN A 63 14.40 2.15 4.38
N GLU A 64 14.06 2.80 3.26
CA GLU A 64 13.54 2.09 2.08
C GLU A 64 14.57 1.12 1.49
N ILE A 65 14.11 -0.09 1.18
CA ILE A 65 14.92 -1.11 0.50
C ILE A 65 15.01 -0.73 -0.99
N ALA A 66 16.20 -0.35 -1.43
CA ALA A 66 16.42 0.24 -2.77
C ALA A 66 16.02 -0.69 -3.93
N ASP A 67 16.27 -2.00 -3.82
CA ASP A 67 16.01 -2.97 -4.89
C ASP A 67 14.59 -3.57 -4.85
N ALA A 68 13.66 -2.93 -4.14
CA ALA A 68 12.27 -3.38 -4.08
C ALA A 68 11.57 -3.18 -5.43
N LYS A 69 10.85 -4.21 -5.89
CA LYS A 69 10.09 -4.22 -7.13
C LYS A 69 8.60 -4.18 -6.84
N GLN A 70 7.84 -3.56 -7.73
CA GLN A 70 6.38 -3.48 -7.66
C GLN A 70 5.75 -4.15 -8.89
N THR A 71 4.63 -4.84 -8.69
CA THR A 71 3.82 -5.34 -9.80
C THR A 71 3.13 -4.21 -10.55
N ASP A 72 2.65 -4.49 -11.75
CA ASP A 72 1.70 -3.62 -12.43
C ASP A 72 0.40 -3.51 -11.63
N LEU A 73 -0.28 -2.37 -11.78
CA LEU A 73 -1.58 -2.13 -11.17
C LEU A 73 -2.63 -3.07 -11.78
N ALA A 74 -3.34 -3.79 -10.91
CA ALA A 74 -4.45 -4.64 -11.29
C ALA A 74 -5.65 -4.39 -10.37
N PHE A 75 -6.81 -4.94 -10.72
CA PHE A 75 -8.06 -4.72 -10.00
C PHE A 75 -8.93 -5.98 -10.01
N GLU A 76 -9.80 -6.07 -9.01
CA GLU A 76 -10.78 -7.15 -8.84
C GLU A 76 -12.10 -6.83 -9.55
N GLU A 77 -13.04 -7.78 -9.58
CA GLU A 77 -14.38 -7.59 -10.19
C GLU A 77 -15.17 -6.41 -9.59
N ASN A 78 -14.89 -6.02 -8.36
CA ASN A 78 -15.49 -4.87 -7.69
C ASN A 78 -14.81 -3.53 -8.02
N TRP A 79 -13.88 -3.51 -8.98
CA TRP A 79 -13.10 -2.34 -9.41
C TRP A 79 -12.19 -1.73 -8.33
N HIS A 80 -11.91 -2.48 -7.27
CA HIS A 80 -10.88 -2.09 -6.31
C HIS A 80 -9.52 -2.64 -6.75
N TYR A 81 -8.48 -1.86 -6.47
CA TYR A 81 -7.14 -2.13 -6.94
C TYR A 81 -6.36 -3.02 -5.98
N HIS A 82 -5.35 -3.70 -6.51
CA HIS A 82 -4.31 -4.33 -5.74
C HIS A 82 -2.93 -4.12 -6.37
N LEU A 83 -1.90 -4.13 -5.53
CA LEU A 83 -0.49 -4.02 -5.90
C LEU A 83 0.35 -4.87 -4.94
N THR A 84 1.47 -5.39 -5.43
CA THR A 84 2.43 -6.11 -4.59
C THR A 84 3.82 -5.50 -4.73
N LYS A 85 4.41 -5.05 -3.62
CA LYS A 85 5.82 -4.65 -3.56
C LYS A 85 6.62 -5.74 -2.85
N HIS A 86 7.78 -6.11 -3.41
CA HIS A 86 8.59 -7.21 -2.90
C HIS A 86 10.09 -6.91 -3.02
N ALA A 87 10.88 -7.48 -2.11
CA ALA A 87 12.34 -7.36 -2.12
C ALA A 87 12.99 -8.64 -1.58
N SER A 88 14.14 -9.00 -2.15
CA SER A 88 14.99 -10.03 -1.55
C SER A 88 15.54 -9.52 -0.21
N PHE A 89 15.53 -10.37 0.80
CA PHE A 89 16.10 -10.06 2.11
C PHE A 89 16.62 -11.32 2.80
N THR A 90 17.49 -11.12 3.79
CA THR A 90 17.89 -12.16 4.73
C THR A 90 17.59 -11.60 6.12
N PRO A 91 16.51 -12.04 6.79
CA PRO A 91 16.13 -11.50 8.08
C PRO A 91 17.20 -11.79 9.11
N LYS A 92 17.50 -10.81 9.96
CA LYS A 92 18.45 -10.92 11.06
C LYS A 92 17.79 -10.50 12.35
N GLU A 93 18.22 -11.10 13.44
CA GLU A 93 17.74 -10.74 14.77
C GLU A 93 18.08 -9.26 15.06
N GLY A 94 17.11 -8.52 15.61
CA GLY A 94 17.24 -7.09 15.89
C GLY A 94 17.02 -6.16 14.69
N GLU A 95 16.90 -6.68 13.46
CA GLU A 95 16.48 -5.89 12.31
C GLU A 95 14.96 -5.87 12.19
N ARG A 96 14.40 -4.69 11.90
CA ARG A 96 12.95 -4.48 11.77
C ARG A 96 12.57 -4.32 10.30
N TYR A 97 11.60 -5.10 9.84
CA TYR A 97 11.11 -5.09 8.47
C TYR A 97 9.65 -4.66 8.45
N SER A 98 9.29 -3.72 7.58
CA SER A 98 7.92 -3.19 7.53
C SER A 98 7.50 -2.76 6.14
N CYS A 99 6.19 -2.62 5.96
CA CYS A 99 5.56 -2.06 4.77
C CYS A 99 4.82 -0.78 5.14
N ARG A 100 5.25 0.34 4.56
CA ARG A 100 4.59 1.63 4.71
C ARG A 100 3.73 1.90 3.49
N VAL A 101 2.45 2.15 3.72
CA VAL A 101 1.45 2.38 2.68
C VAL A 101 0.82 3.74 2.88
N THR A 102 0.87 4.59 1.85
CA THR A 102 0.20 5.90 1.83
C THR A 102 -0.86 5.92 0.74
N HIS A 103 -2.12 6.04 1.14
CA HIS A 103 -3.28 6.07 0.25
C HIS A 103 -4.13 7.30 0.58
N VAL A 104 -4.37 8.17 -0.40
CA VAL A 104 -5.14 9.43 -0.26
C VAL A 104 -4.70 10.25 0.97
N GLY A 105 -3.38 10.44 1.12
CA GLY A 105 -2.79 11.19 2.23
C GLY A 105 -2.77 10.48 3.59
N LYS A 106 -3.36 9.28 3.71
CA LYS A 106 -3.31 8.47 4.95
C LYS A 106 -2.18 7.44 4.88
N THR A 107 -1.22 7.55 5.79
CA THR A 107 -0.10 6.61 5.91
C THR A 107 -0.35 5.59 7.03
N THR A 108 -0.09 4.31 6.73
CA THR A 108 -0.06 3.20 7.71
C THR A 108 1.25 2.43 7.56
N THR A 109 1.72 1.79 8.64
CA THR A 109 2.92 0.96 8.64
C THR A 109 2.59 -0.38 9.27
N HIS A 110 3.00 -1.47 8.60
CA HIS A 110 2.71 -2.85 9.00
C HIS A 110 4.03 -3.61 9.14
N GLU A 111 4.24 -4.22 10.29
CA GLU A 111 5.48 -4.93 10.61
C GLU A 111 5.44 -6.38 10.14
N TRP A 112 6.60 -6.86 9.72
CA TRP A 112 6.84 -8.28 9.49
C TRP A 112 7.55 -8.87 10.70
N ASP A 113 7.06 -10.00 11.18
CA ASP A 113 7.66 -10.80 12.23
C ASP A 113 8.17 -12.13 11.68
N ALA A 114 9.23 -12.63 12.28
CA ALA A 114 9.79 -13.95 11.97
C ALA A 114 8.87 -15.08 12.49
N ASP A 115 8.92 -16.24 11.84
CA ASP A 115 8.09 -17.43 12.19
C ASP A 115 8.74 -18.32 13.29
N VAL A 116 9.71 -17.79 14.03
CA VAL A 116 10.53 -18.54 15.00
C VAL A 116 9.94 -18.57 16.41
#